data_AF-A0A5C9C8C5-F1
#
_entry.id   AF-A0A5C9C8C5-F1
#
_cell.length_a   1.000
_cell.length_b   1.000
_cell.length_c   1.000
_cell.angle_alpha   90.00
_cell.angle_beta   90.00
_cell.angle_gamma   90.00
#
_symmetry.space_group_name_H-M   'P 1'
#
loop_
_entity.id
_entity.type
_entity.pdbx_description
1 polymer ?
#
loop_
_entity_poly.entity_id
_entity_poly.type
_entity_poly.pdbx_seq_one_letter_code
_entity_poly.pdbx_strand_id
1 'polypeptide(L)' 'MSRKGKVLVAMSGGIDSTVTALMLHNEGYEVIGITMKTWDYA' A
#
# COMPACT_ATOMS: atom_id res chain seq x y z
N MET A 1 9.25 8.18 13.48
CA MET A 1 8.63 6.86 13.78
C MET A 1 7.13 6.99 13.58
N SER A 2 6.48 6.02 12.93
CA SER A 2 5.02 6.07 12.75
C SER A 2 4.32 6.16 14.09
N ARG A 3 3.27 6.99 14.13
CA ARG A 3 2.48 7.24 15.33
C ARG A 3 1.48 6.13 15.63
N LYS A 4 1.14 5.30 14.64
CA LYS A 4 0.04 4.32 14.70
C LYS A 4 0.44 2.86 14.40
N GLY A 5 1.59 2.62 13.77
CA GLY A 5 2.07 1.27 13.43
C GLY A 5 2.33 1.08 11.94
N LYS A 6 2.78 -0.12 11.56
CA LYS A 6 3.09 -0.49 10.17
C LYS A 6 1.90 -1.15 9.48
N VAL A 7 1.61 -0.75 8.25
CA VAL A 7 0.55 -1.33 7.42
C VAL A 7 1.10 -1.72 6.06
N LEU A 8 0.87 -2.97 5.67
CA LEU A 8 1.20 -3.48 4.34
C LEU A 8 0.00 -3.30 3.42
N VAL A 9 0.15 -2.55 2.32
CA VAL A 9 -0.91 -2.29 1.34
C VAL A 9 -0.59 -3.03 0.05
N ALA A 10 -1.52 -3.89 -0.39
CA ALA A 10 -1.45 -4.53 -1.70
C ALA A 10 -1.69 -3.48 -2.81
N MET A 11 -0.61 -3.10 -3.49
CA MET A 11 -0.59 -2.14 -4.59
C MET A 11 -0.86 -2.86 -5.91
N SER A 12 -2.10 -2.80 -6.39
CA SER A 12 -2.50 -3.39 -7.68
C SER A 12 -2.07 -2.54 -8.89
N GLY A 13 -1.64 -1.30 -8.66
CA GLY A 13 -1.42 -0.30 -9.70
C GLY A 13 -2.69 0.51 -10.06
N GLY A 14 -3.84 0.14 -9.50
CA GLY A 14 -5.08 0.89 -9.65
C GLY A 14 -5.18 2.10 -8.71
N ILE A 15 -6.11 3.02 -9.04
CA ILE A 15 -6.34 4.24 -8.27
C ILE A 15 -6.77 3.96 -6.82
N ASP A 16 -7.59 2.93 -6.61
CA ASP A 16 -8.11 2.61 -5.26
C ASP A 16 -6.99 2.26 -4.28
N SER A 17 -6.06 1.39 -4.70
CA SER A 17 -4.90 1.02 -3.89
C SER A 17 -3.98 2.22 -3.62
N THR A 18 -3.87 3.12 -4.59
CA THR A 18 -3.05 4.34 -4.49
C THR A 18 -3.64 5.33 -3.50
N VAL A 19 -4.94 5.60 -3.59
CA VAL A 19 -5.65 6.51 -2.67
C VAL A 19 -5.69 5.91 -1.26
N THR A 20 -5.88 4.59 -1.13
CA THR A 20 -5.82 3.90 0.18
C THR A 20 -4.46 4.09 0.85
N ALA A 21 -3.35 3.89 0.13
CA ALA A 21 -2.00 4.10 0.66
C ALA A 21 -1.76 5.56 1.08
N LEU A 22 -2.24 6.52 0.29
CA LEU A 22 -2.15 7.95 0.60
C LEU A 22 -2.92 8.32 1.88
N MET A 23 -4.15 7.82 2.04
CA MET A 23 -4.96 8.09 3.23
C MET A 23 -4.29 7.55 4.50
N LEU A 24 -3.82 6.30 4.47
CA LEU A 24 -3.11 5.69 5.60
C LEU A 24 -1.81 6.44 5.94
N HIS A 25 -1.06 6.88 4.93
CA HIS A 25 0.12 7.70 5.15
C HIS A 25 -0.23 9.02 5.86
N ASN A 26 -1.27 9.73 5.37
CA ASN A 26 -1.74 10.99 5.97
C ASN A 26 -2.27 10.80 7.40
N GLU A 27 -2.81 9.63 7.72
CA GLU A 27 -3.25 9.28 9.07
C GLU A 27 -2.08 8.93 10.03
N GLY A 28 -0.84 8.86 9.54
CA GLY A 28 0.36 8.66 10.33
C GLY A 28 0.85 7.21 10.45
N TYR A 29 0.35 6.30 9.59
CA TYR A 29 0.86 4.93 9.49
C TYR A 29 2.19 4.88 8.71
N GLU A 30 3.05 3.93 9.06
CA GLU A 30 4.17 3.53 8.22
C GLU A 30 3.63 2.57 7.15
N VAL A 31 3.36 3.10 5.97
CA VAL A 31 2.79 2.34 4.85
C VAL A 31 3.91 1.68 4.06
N ILE A 32 3.79 0.37 3.84
CA ILE A 32 4.65 -0.42 2.97
C ILE A 32 3.80 -0.93 1.82
N GLY A 33 4.11 -0.53 0.59
CA GLY A 33 3.42 -1.01 -0.61
C GLY A 33 4.00 -2.35 -1.09
N ILE A 34 3.13 -3.29 -1.47
CA ILE A 34 3.53 -4.54 -2.13
C ILE A 34 2.72 -4.76 -3.41
N THR A 35 3.39 -4.94 -4.53
CA THR A 35 2.75 -5.41 -5.76
C THR A 35 2.98 -6.91 -5.89
N MET A 36 1.90 -7.67 -6.01
CA MET A 36 1.96 -9.11 -6.21
C MET A 36 1.95 -9.42 -7.71
N LYS A 37 2.96 -10.14 -8.18
CA LYS A 37 2.91 -10.80 -9.49
C LYS A 37 2.17 -12.12 -9.33
N THR A 38 0.88 -12.14 -9.66
CA THR A 38 0.02 -13.33 -9.48
C THR A 38 -0.03 -14.23 -10.71
N TRP A 39 0.52 -13.77 -11.83
CA TRP A 39 0.56 -14.52 -13.09
C TRP A 39 1.93 -14.38 -13.75
N ASP A 40 2.47 -15.48 -14.27
CA ASP A 40 3.62 -15.43 -15.15
C ASP A 40 3.14 -15.10 -16.57
N TYR A 41 3.68 -14.02 -17.14
CA TYR A 41 3.53 -13.75 -18.56
C TYR A 41 4.48 -14.71 -19.30
N ALA A 42 3.93 -15.42 -20.30
CA ALA A 42 4.70 -16.28 -21.20
C ALA A 42 5.70 -15.47 -22.04
#